data_AF-A0A8J5X7J4-F1
#
_entry.id   AF-A0A8J5X7J4-F1
#
_cell.length_a   1.000
_cell.length_b   1.000
_cell.length_c   1.000
_cell.angle_alpha   90.00
_cell.angle_beta   90.00
_cell.angle_gamma   90.00
#
_symmetry.space_group_name_H-M   'P 1'
#
loop_
_entity.id
_entity.type
_entity.pdbx_description
1 polymer ?
#
loop_
_entity_poly.entity_id
_entity_poly.type
_entity_poly.pdbx_seq_one_letter_code
_entity_poly.pdbx_strand_id
1 'polypeptide(L)'
;MGSILTLPSRGAPERQPSAGLDILVRNTASVSADVWFRGSGPLARVPAHGETTVRVLGPGALTVTSRADETAGVIVTLVESSLGALQSGALRCALPPGGRAPADTPRGGARALLLSVPPLRVLVRVFARIVGAQRALRARRTAALNAARVRRAAAATTMQRYARRLLARVLRPCEICLEDVPRGVLVRIGECEVHRACMRCVHTYVALQLLDGRLHVRCPGVACSCVVEAHTLVEYVTREAFKLYEERLCAVHTARLMGEDDEGFLAFCRAHARRCPTCGVLIWRSSGCVSMRCVCGGTFNWDSSGARVKLDASPRAPSSGPDCPPAER
;
A
#
# COMPACT_ATOMS: atom_id res chain seq x y z
N MET A 1 -18.07 -11.64 -43.67
CA MET A 1 -18.93 -12.62 -42.96
C MET A 1 -18.10 -13.87 -42.73
N GLY A 2 -17.64 -14.11 -41.50
CA GLY A 2 -16.83 -15.27 -41.15
C GLY A 2 -17.36 -15.87 -39.86
N SER A 3 -18.00 -17.05 -39.97
CA SER A 3 -18.61 -17.78 -38.86
C SER A 3 -17.56 -18.68 -38.20
N ILE A 4 -17.38 -18.54 -36.88
CA ILE A 4 -16.51 -19.41 -36.06
C ILE A 4 -17.37 -20.53 -35.49
N LEU A 5 -17.00 -21.78 -35.80
CA LEU A 5 -17.60 -23.00 -35.26
C LEU A 5 -17.01 -23.30 -33.87
N THR A 6 -17.87 -23.35 -32.86
CA THR A 6 -17.54 -23.81 -31.49
C THR A 6 -17.73 -25.33 -31.39
N LEU A 7 -16.68 -26.04 -30.97
CA LEU A 7 -16.74 -27.47 -30.63
C LEU A 7 -17.22 -27.68 -29.18
N PRO A 8 -17.95 -28.77 -28.88
CA PRO A 8 -18.44 -29.05 -27.53
C PRO A 8 -17.32 -29.57 -26.61
N SER A 9 -17.30 -29.05 -25.37
CA SER A 9 -16.37 -29.46 -24.31
C SER A 9 -16.70 -30.86 -23.79
N ARG A 10 -15.72 -31.76 -23.78
CA ARG A 10 -15.79 -33.07 -23.09
C ARG A 10 -15.92 -32.86 -21.58
N GLY A 11 -16.94 -33.47 -20.97
CA GLY A 11 -17.20 -33.42 -19.53
C GLY A 11 -16.07 -34.03 -18.70
N ALA A 12 -15.69 -33.35 -17.62
CA ALA A 12 -14.72 -33.83 -16.65
C ALA A 12 -15.35 -34.92 -15.77
N PRO A 13 -14.59 -35.97 -15.38
CA PRO A 13 -15.09 -37.04 -14.53
C PRO A 13 -15.44 -36.53 -13.13
N GLU A 14 -16.64 -36.89 -12.67
CA GLU A 14 -17.19 -36.59 -11.35
C GLU A 14 -16.31 -37.22 -10.26
N ARG A 15 -15.57 -36.38 -9.52
CA ARG A 15 -14.73 -36.83 -8.40
C ARG A 15 -15.63 -37.21 -7.22
N GLN A 16 -15.62 -38.49 -6.84
CA GLN A 16 -16.22 -38.92 -5.57
C GLN A 16 -15.61 -38.16 -4.39
N PRO A 17 -16.40 -37.68 -3.42
CA PRO A 17 -15.91 -36.94 -2.27
C PRO A 17 -15.08 -37.87 -1.38
N SER A 18 -13.78 -37.58 -1.25
CA SER A 18 -12.91 -38.25 -0.28
C SER A 18 -13.43 -38.02 1.14
N ALA A 19 -13.65 -39.09 1.91
CA ALA A 19 -14.08 -39.01 3.30
C ALA A 19 -13.08 -38.18 4.13
N GLY A 20 -13.50 -36.99 4.57
CA GLY A 20 -12.72 -36.14 5.47
C GLY A 20 -12.81 -36.59 6.92
N LEU A 21 -11.72 -36.47 7.67
CA LEU A 21 -11.67 -36.71 9.12
C LEU A 21 -11.93 -35.39 9.86
N ASP A 22 -12.91 -35.37 10.75
CA ASP A 22 -13.19 -34.22 11.61
C ASP A 22 -12.43 -34.36 12.95
N ILE A 23 -11.58 -33.39 13.27
CA ILE A 23 -10.78 -33.37 14.50
C ILE A 23 -11.30 -32.28 15.42
N LEU A 24 -11.80 -32.65 16.61
CA LEU A 24 -12.16 -31.68 17.65
C LEU A 24 -10.92 -31.25 18.43
N VAL A 25 -10.60 -29.95 18.37
CA VAL A 25 -9.48 -29.36 19.11
C VAL A 25 -10.03 -28.54 20.27
N ARG A 26 -9.71 -28.94 21.50
CA ARG A 26 -10.04 -28.18 22.72
C ARG A 26 -8.80 -27.47 23.27
N ASN A 27 -8.89 -26.15 23.37
CA ASN A 27 -7.86 -25.34 23.99
C ASN A 27 -8.19 -25.11 25.46
N THR A 28 -7.41 -25.71 26.36
CA THR A 28 -7.55 -25.50 27.81
C THR A 28 -6.73 -24.32 28.34
N ALA A 29 -5.91 -23.71 27.49
CA ALA A 29 -5.07 -22.57 27.87
C ALA A 29 -5.84 -21.24 27.86
N SER A 30 -5.34 -20.29 28.64
CA SER A 30 -5.82 -18.91 28.74
C SER A 30 -5.40 -18.02 27.55
N VAL A 31 -4.74 -18.61 26.54
CA VAL A 31 -4.28 -17.93 25.32
C VAL A 31 -4.80 -18.65 24.09
N SER A 32 -5.05 -17.91 23.00
CA SER A 32 -5.45 -18.51 21.72
C SER A 32 -4.33 -19.36 21.11
N ALA A 33 -4.70 -20.47 20.45
CA ALA A 33 -3.79 -21.38 19.76
C ALA A 33 -4.08 -21.42 18.25
N ASP A 34 -3.03 -21.50 17.43
CA ASP A 34 -3.16 -21.67 16.00
C ASP A 34 -2.86 -23.15 15.66
N VAL A 35 -3.76 -23.80 14.91
CA VAL A 35 -3.64 -25.21 14.49
C VAL A 35 -3.05 -25.25 13.08
N TRP A 36 -1.99 -26.01 12.88
CA TRP A 36 -1.29 -26.10 11.60
C TRP A 36 -1.39 -27.53 11.04
N PHE A 37 -1.49 -27.63 9.73
CA PHE A 37 -1.44 -28.90 9.00
C PHE A 37 -0.42 -28.79 7.88
N ARG A 38 0.55 -29.71 7.84
CA ARG A 38 1.60 -29.81 6.80
C ARG A 38 2.32 -28.50 6.43
N GLY A 39 2.48 -27.58 7.39
CA GLY A 39 3.19 -26.30 7.17
C GLY A 39 2.46 -25.28 6.29
N SER A 40 1.22 -25.57 5.84
CA SER A 40 0.42 -24.65 5.04
C SER A 40 -0.41 -23.72 5.92
N GLY A 41 0.24 -22.73 6.55
CA GLY A 41 -0.41 -21.70 7.36
C GLY A 41 -1.27 -22.21 8.53
N PRO A 42 -1.86 -21.29 9.32
CA PRO A 42 -2.82 -21.66 10.35
C PRO A 42 -4.14 -22.09 9.69
N LEU A 43 -4.52 -23.35 9.87
CA LEU A 43 -5.75 -23.94 9.35
C LEU A 43 -6.98 -23.46 10.14
N ALA A 44 -6.80 -23.27 11.45
CA ALA A 44 -7.81 -22.73 12.34
C ALA A 44 -7.15 -22.04 13.54
N ARG A 45 -7.85 -21.05 14.12
CA ARG A 45 -7.50 -20.45 15.40
C ARG A 45 -8.51 -20.87 16.45
N VAL A 46 -8.02 -21.47 17.54
CA VAL A 46 -8.85 -21.87 18.69
C VAL A 46 -8.71 -20.80 19.77
N PRO A 47 -9.80 -20.14 20.19
CA PRO A 47 -9.73 -19.13 21.25
C PRO A 47 -9.32 -19.75 22.60
N ALA A 48 -8.92 -18.90 23.54
CA ALA A 48 -8.63 -19.33 24.92
C ALA A 48 -9.86 -20.01 25.53
N HIS A 49 -9.66 -21.14 26.21
CA HIS A 49 -10.75 -21.98 26.76
C HIS A 49 -11.83 -22.42 25.75
N GLY A 50 -11.55 -22.34 24.44
CA GLY A 50 -12.50 -22.64 23.37
C GLY A 50 -12.30 -24.01 22.73
N GLU A 51 -13.26 -24.38 21.89
CA GLU A 51 -13.21 -25.59 21.07
C GLU A 51 -13.41 -25.23 19.58
N THR A 52 -12.80 -25.99 18.69
CA THR A 52 -13.00 -25.85 17.24
C THR A 52 -12.81 -27.20 16.57
N THR A 53 -13.72 -27.56 15.65
CA THR A 53 -13.59 -28.74 14.81
C THR A 53 -12.87 -28.39 13.52
N VAL A 54 -11.84 -29.16 13.19
CA VAL A 54 -11.01 -28.97 12.00
C VAL A 54 -11.13 -30.20 11.11
N ARG A 55 -11.66 -30.01 9.90
CA ARG A 55 -11.80 -31.10 8.92
C ARG A 55 -10.52 -31.24 8.11
N VAL A 56 -9.90 -32.41 8.17
CA VAL A 56 -8.67 -32.73 7.45
C VAL A 56 -8.98 -33.73 6.34
N LEU A 57 -8.63 -33.36 5.11
CA LEU A 57 -8.76 -34.22 3.93
C LEU A 57 -7.45 -34.98 3.73
N GLY A 58 -7.35 -36.18 4.33
CA GLY A 58 -6.27 -37.14 4.10
C GLY A 58 -5.35 -37.44 5.30
N PRO A 59 -4.56 -38.52 5.24
CA PRO A 59 -3.67 -38.93 6.33
C PRO A 59 -2.47 -37.97 6.41
N GLY A 60 -2.33 -37.25 7.52
CA GLY A 60 -1.19 -36.36 7.76
C GLY A 60 -1.04 -35.99 9.22
N ALA A 61 0.18 -35.61 9.61
CA ALA A 61 0.47 -35.17 10.96
C ALA A 61 -0.08 -33.74 11.19
N LEU A 62 -0.86 -33.58 12.26
CA LEU A 62 -1.32 -32.29 12.77
C LEU A 62 -0.26 -31.73 13.73
N THR A 63 0.04 -30.44 13.66
CA THR A 63 0.93 -29.78 14.61
C THR A 63 0.20 -28.58 15.21
N VAL A 64 0.12 -28.50 16.54
CA VAL A 64 -0.51 -27.36 17.23
C VAL A 64 0.57 -26.50 17.85
N THR A 65 0.56 -25.21 17.54
CA THR A 65 1.53 -24.24 18.08
C THR A 65 0.80 -23.15 18.84
N SER A 66 1.15 -22.94 20.11
CA SER A 66 0.67 -21.77 20.86
C SER A 66 1.47 -20.54 20.46
N ARG A 67 0.77 -19.40 20.33
CA ARG A 67 1.41 -18.12 19.97
C ARG A 67 2.13 -17.46 21.15
N ALA A 68 1.82 -17.92 22.37
CA ALA A 68 2.59 -17.61 23.56
C ALA A 68 3.68 -18.67 23.74
N ASP A 69 4.89 -18.20 24.03
CA ASP A 69 6.12 -18.96 24.32
C ASP A 69 6.02 -19.79 25.63
N GLU A 70 4.79 -20.11 26.06
CA GLU A 70 4.45 -20.95 27.21
C GLU A 70 3.97 -22.30 26.69
N THR A 71 4.43 -23.37 27.32
CA THR A 71 3.98 -24.74 27.03
C THR A 71 2.51 -24.89 27.43
N ALA A 72 1.60 -24.50 26.55
CA ALA A 72 0.19 -24.81 26.66
C ALA A 72 0.01 -26.33 26.45
N GLY A 73 -0.50 -27.02 27.47
CA GLY A 73 -0.88 -28.43 27.34
C GLY A 73 -2.10 -28.54 26.43
N VAL A 74 -1.89 -28.68 25.12
CA VAL A 74 -2.98 -28.95 24.18
C VAL A 74 -3.30 -30.44 24.25
N ILE A 75 -4.50 -30.76 24.74
CA ILE A 75 -5.03 -32.13 24.70
C ILE A 75 -5.76 -32.26 23.36
N VAL A 76 -5.18 -33.03 22.44
CA VAL A 76 -5.84 -33.40 21.19
C VAL A 76 -6.62 -34.69 21.45
N THR A 77 -7.94 -34.60 21.50
CA THR A 77 -8.81 -35.77 21.63
C THR A 77 -9.29 -36.16 20.24
N LEU A 78 -8.83 -37.29 19.72
CA LEU A 78 -9.37 -37.84 18.48
C LEU A 78 -10.74 -38.45 18.79
N VAL A 79 -11.79 -37.87 18.23
CA VAL A 79 -13.13 -38.46 18.27
C VAL A 79 -13.26 -39.32 17.02
N GLU A 80 -13.01 -40.62 17.16
CA GLU A 80 -13.28 -41.59 16.08
C GLU A 80 -14.80 -41.81 15.99
N SER A 81 -15.48 -41.02 15.17
CA SER A 81 -16.81 -41.36 14.68
C SER A 81 -16.65 -42.11 13.35
N SER A 82 -16.90 -43.42 13.41
CA SER A 82 -16.91 -44.44 12.33
C SER A 82 -15.59 -45.19 12.07
N LEU A 83 -15.64 -46.48 12.40
CA LEU A 83 -14.60 -47.50 12.26
C LEU A 83 -14.28 -47.82 10.78
N GLY A 84 -12.99 -47.80 10.48
CA GLY A 84 -12.34 -48.48 9.36
C GLY A 84 -10.84 -48.50 9.65
N ALA A 85 -10.35 -49.61 10.22
CA ALA A 85 -9.04 -49.75 10.85
C ALA A 85 -7.85 -49.16 10.07
N LEU A 86 -7.20 -48.14 10.66
CA LEU A 86 -5.85 -47.72 10.31
C LEU A 86 -4.97 -47.88 11.55
N GLN A 87 -4.04 -48.83 11.48
CA GLN A 87 -3.06 -49.09 12.53
C GLN A 87 -2.22 -47.84 12.79
N SER A 88 -2.45 -47.19 13.92
CA SER A 88 -1.51 -46.22 14.48
C SER A 88 -0.34 -46.99 15.10
N GLY A 89 0.87 -46.72 14.60
CA GLY A 89 2.12 -47.17 15.18
C GLY A 89 2.32 -46.53 16.55
N ALA A 90 1.79 -47.18 17.59
CA ALA A 90 2.04 -46.84 18.97
C ALA A 90 3.42 -47.34 19.40
N LEU A 91 4.25 -46.44 19.91
CA LEU A 91 5.38 -46.77 20.78
C LEU A 91 4.85 -47.61 21.96
N ARG A 92 5.03 -48.92 21.88
CA ARG A 92 4.71 -49.86 22.96
C ARG A 92 5.78 -49.77 24.05
N CYS A 93 5.49 -49.07 25.14
CA CYS A 93 6.14 -49.37 26.41
C CYS A 93 5.54 -50.68 26.93
N ALA A 94 6.36 -51.73 27.01
CA ALA A 94 5.98 -53.01 27.58
C ALA A 94 5.71 -52.86 29.09
N LEU A 95 4.48 -53.15 29.51
CA LEU A 95 4.15 -53.44 30.91
C LEU A 95 4.48 -54.93 31.18
N PRO A 96 4.98 -55.27 32.38
CA PRO A 96 5.19 -56.66 32.77
C PRO A 96 3.83 -57.40 32.90
N PRO A 97 3.77 -58.69 32.52
CA PRO A 97 2.55 -59.49 32.64
C PRO A 97 2.34 -59.88 34.11
N GLY A 98 1.17 -59.58 34.69
CA GLY A 98 0.81 -60.19 35.99
C GLY A 98 -0.24 -59.53 36.89
N GLY A 99 -0.82 -58.38 36.56
CA GLY A 99 -1.83 -57.74 37.42
C GLY A 99 -3.26 -57.95 36.94
N ARG A 100 -4.05 -58.81 37.61
CA ARG A 100 -5.51 -58.83 37.45
C ARG A 100 -6.10 -57.57 38.09
N ALA A 101 -6.83 -56.76 37.31
CA ALA A 101 -7.63 -55.66 37.82
C ALA A 101 -9.04 -56.15 38.20
N PRO A 102 -9.66 -55.64 39.28
CA PRO A 102 -11.09 -55.85 39.54
C PRO A 102 -11.95 -55.03 38.58
N ALA A 103 -13.09 -55.60 38.20
CA ALA A 103 -14.13 -54.97 37.41
C ALA A 103 -14.85 -53.88 38.21
N ASP A 104 -15.49 -52.98 37.46
CA ASP A 104 -16.42 -51.93 37.89
C ASP A 104 -15.85 -50.59 38.38
N THR A 105 -15.52 -49.74 37.40
CA THR A 105 -15.69 -48.28 37.50
C THR A 105 -16.20 -47.70 36.17
N PRO A 106 -17.13 -46.74 36.20
CA PRO A 106 -17.75 -46.18 34.99
C PRO A 106 -16.79 -45.32 34.17
N ARG A 107 -16.96 -45.43 32.86
CA ARG A 107 -16.19 -44.82 31.77
C ARG A 107 -16.20 -43.29 31.85
N GLY A 108 -15.02 -42.69 31.83
CA GLY A 108 -14.82 -41.23 31.78
C GLY A 108 -13.49 -40.72 32.35
N GLY A 109 -12.64 -41.61 32.88
CA GLY A 109 -11.34 -41.21 33.42
C GLY A 109 -10.31 -40.96 32.34
N ALA A 110 -9.98 -39.69 32.10
CA ALA A 110 -8.71 -39.32 31.48
C ALA A 110 -7.58 -39.93 32.32
N ARG A 111 -7.04 -41.06 31.85
CA ARG A 111 -5.85 -41.67 32.44
C ARG A 111 -4.68 -40.73 32.16
N ALA A 112 -4.42 -39.82 33.10
CA ALA A 112 -3.15 -39.13 33.18
C ALA A 112 -2.07 -40.22 33.32
N LEU A 113 -1.40 -40.54 32.21
CA LEU A 113 -0.16 -41.29 32.23
C LEU A 113 0.86 -40.42 32.96
N LEU A 114 0.87 -40.54 34.29
CA LEU A 114 1.94 -40.08 35.14
C LEU A 114 3.17 -40.90 34.74
N LEU A 115 3.92 -40.39 33.77
CA LEU A 115 5.28 -40.79 33.48
C LEU A 115 6.13 -40.44 34.71
N SER A 116 6.02 -41.28 35.74
CA SER A 116 6.88 -41.30 36.91
C SER A 116 8.22 -41.95 36.54
N VAL A 117 8.89 -41.39 35.52
CA VAL A 117 10.27 -41.74 35.21
C VAL A 117 11.12 -40.64 35.84
N PRO A 118 11.76 -40.87 37.02
CA PRO A 118 12.62 -39.90 37.69
C PRO A 118 13.59 -39.11 36.77
N PRO A 119 14.22 -39.71 35.73
CA PRO A 119 15.11 -38.98 34.82
C PRO A 119 14.43 -37.88 33.99
N LEU A 120 13.13 -37.97 33.68
CA LEU A 120 12.45 -36.95 32.86
C LEU A 120 12.30 -35.61 33.59
N ARG A 121 12.10 -35.63 34.91
CA ARG A 121 12.00 -34.40 35.70
C ARG A 121 13.30 -33.61 35.71
N VAL A 122 14.44 -34.32 35.73
CA VAL A 122 15.78 -33.70 35.66
C VAL A 122 15.97 -33.05 34.30
N LEU A 123 15.64 -33.76 33.21
CA LEU A 123 15.74 -33.22 31.85
C LEU A 123 14.87 -31.97 31.66
N VAL A 124 13.61 -31.97 32.09
CA VAL A 124 12.72 -30.80 31.98
C VAL A 124 13.30 -29.58 32.71
N ARG A 125 13.87 -29.76 33.91
CA ARG A 125 14.51 -28.66 34.65
C ARG A 125 15.76 -28.13 33.93
N VAL A 126 16.56 -29.01 33.35
CA VAL A 126 17.75 -28.62 32.57
C VAL A 126 17.32 -27.85 31.31
N PHE A 127 16.34 -28.36 30.55
CA PHE A 127 15.79 -27.66 29.39
C PHE A 127 15.21 -26.30 29.74
N ALA A 128 14.45 -26.19 30.83
CA ALA A 128 13.90 -24.91 31.29
C ALA A 128 15.01 -23.88 31.60
N ARG A 129 16.12 -24.32 32.23
CA ARG A 129 17.29 -23.46 32.46
C ARG A 129 17.97 -23.02 31.16
N ILE A 130 18.12 -23.93 30.20
CA ILE A 130 18.70 -23.63 28.88
C ILE A 130 17.83 -22.61 28.13
N VAL A 131 16.52 -22.83 28.05
CA VAL A 131 15.58 -21.90 27.40
C VAL A 131 15.57 -20.54 28.10
N GLY A 132 15.57 -20.52 29.43
CA GLY A 132 15.69 -19.29 30.21
C GLY A 132 16.97 -18.51 29.90
N ALA A 133 18.11 -19.20 29.83
CA ALA A 133 19.39 -18.59 29.46
C ALA A 133 19.38 -18.06 28.02
N GLN A 134 18.81 -18.81 27.07
CA GLN A 134 18.69 -18.38 25.68
C GLN A 134 17.78 -17.14 25.53
N ARG A 135 16.65 -17.08 26.25
CA ARG A 135 15.77 -15.90 26.29
C ARG A 135 16.49 -14.69 26.86
N ALA A 136 17.20 -14.86 27.98
CA ALA A 136 17.98 -13.78 28.58
C ALA A 136 19.07 -13.25 27.63
N LEU A 137 19.77 -14.14 26.91
CA LEU A 137 20.77 -13.74 25.93
C LEU A 137 20.14 -12.98 24.73
N ARG A 138 19.01 -13.46 24.21
CA ARG A 138 18.27 -12.77 23.13
C ARG A 138 17.81 -11.38 23.58
N ALA A 139 17.25 -11.26 24.79
CA ALA A 139 16.82 -9.99 25.37
C ALA A 139 18.00 -9.01 25.55
N ARG A 140 19.16 -9.49 26.01
CA ARG A 140 20.37 -8.66 26.09
C ARG A 140 20.83 -8.19 24.72
N ARG A 141 20.80 -9.05 23.70
CA ARG A 141 21.19 -8.70 22.33
C ARG A 141 20.25 -7.67 21.70
N THR A 142 18.93 -7.83 21.87
CA THR A 142 17.96 -6.84 21.37
C THR A 142 18.08 -5.52 22.11
N ALA A 143 18.26 -5.53 23.44
CA ALA A 143 18.52 -4.32 24.22
C ALA A 143 19.79 -3.60 23.75
N ALA A 144 20.88 -4.33 23.49
CA ALA A 144 22.13 -3.76 23.00
C ALA A 144 21.98 -3.14 21.59
N LEU A 145 21.27 -3.81 20.69
CA LEU A 145 20.99 -3.28 19.34
C LEU A 145 20.10 -2.03 19.41
N ASN A 146 19.07 -2.03 20.25
CA ASN A 146 18.21 -0.87 20.46
C ASN A 146 19.00 0.30 21.06
N ALA A 147 19.84 0.06 22.07
CA ALA A 147 20.71 1.08 22.64
C ALA A 147 21.68 1.65 21.60
N ALA A 148 22.26 0.81 20.74
CA ALA A 148 23.11 1.26 19.64
C ALA A 148 22.33 2.10 18.61
N ARG A 149 21.08 1.72 18.28
CA ARG A 149 20.20 2.49 17.39
C ARG A 149 19.87 3.86 17.99
N VAL A 150 19.54 3.92 19.27
CA VAL A 150 19.27 5.18 20.00
C VAL A 150 20.51 6.08 20.00
N ARG A 151 21.70 5.54 20.29
CA ARG A 151 22.96 6.31 20.23
C ARG A 151 23.25 6.87 18.84
N ARG A 152 23.06 6.07 17.78
CA ARG A 152 23.23 6.53 16.39
C ARG A 152 22.23 7.63 16.03
N ALA A 153 20.98 7.50 16.46
CA ALA A 153 19.97 8.54 16.25
C ALA A 153 20.34 9.86 16.95
N ALA A 154 20.78 9.79 18.21
CA ALA A 154 21.24 10.96 18.96
C ALA A 154 22.52 11.61 18.37
N ALA A 155 23.45 10.80 17.87
CA ALA A 155 24.61 11.32 17.15
C ALA A 155 24.19 12.01 15.84
N ALA A 156 23.27 11.41 15.08
CA ALA A 156 22.75 11.98 13.84
C ALA A 156 22.04 13.32 14.06
N THR A 157 21.22 13.47 15.10
CA THR A 157 20.56 14.75 15.43
C THR A 157 21.59 15.83 15.82
N THR A 158 22.65 15.46 16.53
CA THR A 158 23.76 16.37 16.87
C THR A 158 24.51 16.84 15.62
N MET A 159 24.84 15.92 14.71
CA MET A 159 25.50 16.25 13.44
C MET A 159 24.60 17.13 12.56
N GLN A 160 23.30 16.83 12.47
CA GLN A 160 22.33 17.66 11.75
C GLN A 160 22.25 19.08 12.31
N ARG A 161 22.27 19.24 13.65
CA ARG A 161 22.28 20.56 14.29
C ARG A 161 23.52 21.35 13.93
N TYR A 162 24.70 20.73 13.94
CA TYR A 162 25.95 21.37 13.56
C TYR A 162 25.98 21.75 12.07
N ALA A 163 25.55 20.84 11.20
CA ALA A 163 25.44 21.10 9.76
C ALA A 163 24.49 22.26 9.45
N ARG A 164 23.32 22.33 10.10
CA ARG A 164 22.38 23.46 9.97
C ARG A 164 23.02 24.78 10.41
N ARG A 165 23.79 24.79 11.51
CA ARG A 165 24.53 25.97 11.97
C ARG A 165 25.60 26.41 10.98
N LEU A 166 26.34 25.48 10.39
CA LEU A 166 27.34 25.80 9.36
C LEU A 166 26.68 26.36 8.10
N LEU A 167 25.62 25.72 7.61
CA LEU A 167 24.86 26.19 6.43
C LEU A 167 24.21 27.55 6.67
N ALA A 168 23.80 27.84 7.91
CA ALA A 168 23.26 29.14 8.30
C ALA A 168 24.31 30.28 8.16
N ARG A 169 25.61 29.96 8.26
CA ARG A 169 26.71 30.94 8.13
C ARG A 169 27.15 31.17 6.68
N VAL A 170 26.84 30.24 5.77
CA VAL A 170 27.15 30.41 4.34
C VAL A 170 26.03 31.23 3.73
N LEU A 171 26.24 32.54 3.68
CA LEU A 171 25.33 33.50 3.05
C LEU A 171 25.57 33.53 1.54
N ARG A 172 24.49 33.72 0.78
CA ARG A 172 24.51 33.99 -0.67
C ARG A 172 23.40 35.01 -0.96
N PRO A 173 23.62 35.95 -1.89
CA PRO A 173 22.59 36.92 -2.25
C PRO A 173 21.42 36.23 -2.96
N CYS A 174 20.20 36.64 -2.63
CA CYS A 174 18.99 36.23 -3.35
C CYS A 174 18.91 36.95 -4.71
N GLU A 175 18.64 36.23 -5.79
CA GLU A 175 18.57 36.85 -7.14
C GLU A 175 17.41 37.84 -7.33
N ILE A 176 16.38 37.79 -6.48
CA ILE A 176 15.20 38.67 -6.58
C ILE A 176 15.33 39.88 -5.65
N CYS A 177 15.53 39.68 -4.34
CA CYS A 177 15.59 40.78 -3.38
C CYS A 177 17.01 41.32 -3.12
N LEU A 178 18.05 40.64 -3.62
CA LEU A 178 19.47 40.98 -3.42
C LEU A 178 19.92 40.98 -1.95
N GLU A 179 19.10 40.49 -1.02
CA GLU A 179 19.47 40.32 0.38
C GLU A 179 20.39 39.08 0.56
N ASP A 180 21.35 39.17 1.47
CA ASP A 180 22.19 38.04 1.88
C ASP A 180 21.38 37.05 2.72
N VAL A 181 21.09 35.90 2.13
CA VAL A 181 20.25 34.87 2.75
C VAL A 181 21.08 33.61 2.98
N PRO A 182 20.91 32.91 4.11
CA PRO A 182 21.57 31.63 4.31
C PRO A 182 21.27 30.64 3.19
N ARG A 183 22.30 29.95 2.70
CA ARG A 183 22.19 29.01 1.57
C ARG A 183 21.11 27.94 1.77
N GLY A 184 20.82 27.56 3.02
CA GLY A 184 19.77 26.60 3.35
C GLY A 184 18.33 27.10 3.15
N VAL A 185 18.12 28.41 3.02
CA VAL A 185 16.80 29.04 2.78
C VAL A 185 16.59 29.37 1.30
N LEU A 186 17.67 29.38 0.51
CA LEU A 186 17.61 29.56 -0.93
C LEU A 186 17.12 28.28 -1.62
N VAL A 187 16.02 28.39 -2.34
CA VAL A 187 15.41 27.30 -3.11
C VAL A 187 15.75 27.45 -4.59
N ARG A 188 15.84 26.30 -5.29
CA ARG A 188 15.85 26.28 -6.75
C ARG A 188 14.43 26.55 -7.26
N ILE A 189 14.33 27.21 -8.40
CA ILE A 189 13.04 27.55 -9.03
C ILE A 189 12.80 26.54 -10.16
N GLY A 190 11.87 25.60 -9.94
CA GLY A 190 11.66 24.47 -10.85
C GLY A 190 12.91 23.59 -10.96
N GLU A 191 13.22 23.14 -12.18
CA GLU A 191 14.42 22.34 -12.48
C GLU A 191 15.67 23.20 -12.78
N CYS A 192 15.63 24.50 -12.53
CA CYS A 192 16.76 25.38 -12.82
C CYS A 192 17.96 25.04 -11.92
N GLU A 193 19.10 24.72 -12.54
CA GLU A 193 20.27 24.28 -11.78
C GLU A 193 21.08 25.40 -11.17
N VAL A 194 21.12 26.53 -11.87
CA VAL A 194 22.00 27.68 -11.63
C VAL A 194 21.35 28.66 -10.64
N HIS A 195 20.07 28.98 -10.88
CA HIS A 195 19.41 30.08 -10.21
C HIS A 195 18.77 29.69 -8.89
N ARG A 196 18.97 30.53 -7.87
CA ARG A 196 18.38 30.33 -6.54
C ARG A 196 17.87 31.63 -5.95
N ALA A 197 16.71 31.56 -5.33
CA ALA A 197 16.12 32.69 -4.62
C ALA A 197 15.58 32.27 -3.26
N CYS A 198 15.39 33.22 -2.35
CA CYS A 198 14.80 32.91 -1.05
C CYS A 198 13.33 32.51 -1.25
N MET A 199 12.84 31.61 -0.40
CA MET A 199 11.49 31.06 -0.48
C MET A 199 10.41 32.16 -0.58
N ARG A 200 10.53 33.23 0.22
CA ARG A 200 9.61 34.39 0.18
C ARG A 200 9.53 35.00 -1.23
N CYS A 201 10.67 35.28 -1.84
CA CYS A 201 10.72 35.87 -3.17
C CYS A 201 10.14 34.95 -4.23
N VAL A 202 10.36 33.63 -4.15
CA VAL A 202 9.78 32.67 -5.09
C VAL A 202 8.26 32.63 -4.97
N HIS A 203 7.70 32.56 -3.75
CA HIS A 203 6.26 32.60 -3.54
C HIS A 203 5.62 33.86 -4.14
N THR A 204 6.18 35.03 -3.82
CA THR A 204 5.67 36.32 -4.33
C THR A 204 5.79 36.40 -5.84
N TYR A 205 6.94 36.02 -6.41
CA TYR A 205 7.16 36.04 -7.85
C TYR A 205 6.17 35.14 -8.59
N VAL A 206 6.05 33.87 -8.18
CA VAL A 206 5.14 32.92 -8.84
C VAL A 206 3.69 33.37 -8.70
N ALA A 207 3.26 33.82 -7.52
CA ALA A 207 1.91 34.33 -7.30
C ALA A 207 1.59 35.51 -8.22
N LEU A 208 2.50 36.49 -8.36
CA LEU A 208 2.33 37.62 -9.26
C LEU A 208 2.23 37.17 -10.73
N GLN A 209 3.10 36.27 -11.18
CA GLN A 209 3.05 35.76 -12.56
C GLN A 209 1.71 35.04 -12.87
N LEU A 210 1.17 34.28 -11.90
CA LEU A 210 -0.13 33.64 -12.05
C LEU A 210 -1.28 34.67 -12.03
N LEU A 211 -1.22 35.68 -11.18
CA LEU A 211 -2.19 36.77 -11.12
C LEU A 211 -2.22 37.57 -12.43
N ASP A 212 -1.05 37.82 -13.03
CA ASP A 212 -0.88 38.44 -14.35
C ASP A 212 -1.44 37.59 -15.51
N GLY A 213 -1.89 36.37 -15.23
CA GLY A 213 -2.49 35.48 -16.24
C GLY A 213 -1.47 34.75 -17.10
N ARG A 214 -0.19 34.73 -16.70
CA ARG A 214 0.82 33.97 -17.43
C ARG A 214 0.66 32.48 -17.18
N LEU A 215 0.52 31.71 -18.27
CA LEU A 215 0.40 30.25 -18.21
C LEU A 215 1.75 29.54 -18.06
N HIS A 216 2.84 30.19 -18.48
CA HIS A 216 4.19 29.63 -18.43
C HIS A 216 5.07 30.55 -17.59
N VAL A 217 5.25 30.18 -16.33
CA VAL A 217 6.13 30.91 -15.40
C VAL A 217 7.56 30.49 -15.68
N ARG A 218 8.43 31.46 -15.98
CA ARG A 218 9.86 31.23 -16.21
C ARG A 218 10.65 31.45 -14.93
N CYS A 219 11.88 30.95 -14.90
CA CYS A 219 12.83 31.33 -13.87
C CYS A 219 13.12 32.85 -13.94
N PRO A 220 13.15 33.58 -12.80
CA PRO A 220 13.44 35.01 -12.74
C PRO A 220 14.90 35.37 -13.06
N GLY A 221 15.80 34.38 -13.13
CA GLY A 221 17.20 34.60 -13.48
C GLY A 221 17.36 35.23 -14.86
N VAL A 222 18.35 36.12 -14.99
CA VAL A 222 18.60 36.88 -16.23
C VAL A 222 18.87 35.90 -17.38
N ALA A 223 18.13 36.08 -18.49
CA ALA A 223 18.21 35.23 -19.68
C ALA A 223 17.96 33.73 -19.44
N CYS A 224 17.30 33.36 -18.34
CA CYS A 224 16.97 31.97 -18.08
C CYS A 224 15.76 31.52 -18.92
N SER A 225 15.92 30.41 -19.64
CA SER A 225 14.86 29.78 -20.43
C SER A 225 14.09 28.70 -19.67
N CYS A 226 14.51 28.35 -18.44
CA CYS A 226 13.87 27.32 -17.64
C CYS A 226 12.41 27.71 -17.31
N VAL A 227 11.47 26.82 -17.62
CA VAL A 227 10.04 26.95 -17.28
C VAL A 227 9.78 26.18 -16.00
N VAL A 228 9.01 26.77 -15.09
CA VAL A 228 8.59 26.10 -13.85
C VAL A 228 7.43 25.18 -14.18
N GLU A 229 7.58 23.90 -13.86
CA GLU A 229 6.53 22.91 -14.11
C GLU A 229 5.31 23.11 -13.21
N ALA A 230 4.14 22.74 -13.72
CA ALA A 230 2.88 22.89 -13.00
C ALA A 230 2.86 22.17 -11.64
N HIS A 231 3.53 21.02 -11.54
CA HIS A 231 3.61 20.27 -10.29
C HIS A 231 4.41 21.02 -9.22
N THR A 232 5.47 21.73 -9.61
CA THR A 232 6.29 22.53 -8.69
C THR A 232 5.58 23.82 -8.29
N LEU A 233 4.72 24.38 -9.15
CA LEU A 233 3.94 25.59 -8.83
C LEU A 233 3.09 25.39 -7.58
N VAL A 234 2.52 24.20 -7.36
CA VAL A 234 1.68 23.88 -6.20
C VAL A 234 2.41 24.10 -4.87
N GLU A 235 3.74 23.94 -4.84
CA GLU A 235 4.55 24.18 -3.65
C GLU A 235 4.69 25.68 -3.33
N TYR A 236 4.56 26.55 -4.33
CA TYR A 236 4.82 27.98 -4.23
C TYR A 236 3.57 28.86 -4.20
N VAL A 237 2.37 28.32 -4.42
CA VAL A 237 1.16 29.15 -4.45
C VAL A 237 0.06 28.61 -3.54
N THR A 238 -0.85 29.50 -3.15
CA THR A 238 -2.06 29.08 -2.44
C THR A 238 -2.93 28.22 -3.36
N ARG A 239 -3.73 27.34 -2.75
CA ARG A 239 -4.65 26.47 -3.49
C ARG A 239 -5.63 27.26 -4.37
N GLU A 240 -6.03 28.45 -3.92
CA GLU A 240 -6.93 29.35 -4.66
C GLU A 240 -6.26 29.92 -5.90
N ALA A 241 -5.03 30.43 -5.78
CA ALA A 241 -4.27 30.94 -6.91
C ALA A 241 -3.97 29.83 -7.93
N PHE A 242 -3.67 28.61 -7.47
CA PHE A 242 -3.47 27.47 -8.35
C PHE A 242 -4.75 27.07 -9.10
N LYS A 243 -5.90 27.07 -8.41
CA LYS A 243 -7.20 26.79 -9.04
C LYS A 243 -7.52 27.80 -10.14
N LEU A 244 -7.29 29.10 -9.88
CA LEU A 244 -7.46 30.14 -10.88
C LEU A 244 -6.54 29.93 -12.09
N TYR A 245 -5.31 29.49 -11.85
CA TYR A 245 -4.38 29.11 -12.93
C TYR A 245 -4.92 27.93 -13.75
N GLU A 246 -5.45 26.88 -13.12
CA GLU A 246 -6.05 25.74 -13.83
C GLU A 246 -7.27 26.17 -14.66
N GLU A 247 -8.14 27.01 -14.11
CA GLU A 247 -9.29 27.57 -14.81
C GLU A 247 -8.87 28.39 -16.03
N ARG A 248 -7.86 29.26 -15.90
CA ARG A 248 -7.29 30.05 -17.01
C ARG A 248 -6.63 29.16 -18.06
N LEU A 249 -5.87 28.15 -17.65
CA LEU A 249 -5.23 27.21 -18.55
C LEU A 249 -6.28 26.44 -19.38
N CYS A 250 -7.34 25.96 -18.71
CA CYS A 250 -8.47 25.31 -19.37
C CYS A 250 -9.21 26.26 -20.31
N ALA A 251 -9.47 27.50 -19.90
CA ALA A 251 -10.12 28.51 -20.72
C ALA A 251 -9.31 28.82 -22.00
N VAL A 252 -8.00 29.03 -21.88
CA VAL A 252 -7.13 29.32 -23.04
C VAL A 252 -7.06 28.13 -24.00
N HIS A 253 -6.93 26.90 -23.49
CA HIS A 253 -6.95 25.71 -24.33
C HIS A 253 -8.31 25.50 -25.01
N THR A 254 -9.40 25.83 -24.32
CA THR A 254 -10.75 25.79 -24.90
C THR A 254 -10.91 26.84 -25.99
N ALA A 255 -10.49 28.08 -25.73
CA ALA A 255 -10.62 29.19 -26.68
C ALA A 255 -9.90 28.91 -28.00
N ARG A 256 -8.73 28.25 -27.98
CA ARG A 256 -8.02 27.83 -29.20
C ARG A 256 -8.84 26.88 -30.08
N LEU A 257 -9.66 26.03 -29.48
CA LEU A 257 -10.54 25.13 -30.22
C LEU A 257 -11.83 25.82 -30.68
N MET A 258 -12.36 26.74 -29.88
CA MET A 258 -13.60 27.46 -30.20
C MET A 258 -13.43 28.48 -31.33
N GLY A 259 -12.22 28.96 -31.58
CA GLY A 259 -11.92 29.89 -32.68
C GLY A 259 -11.54 29.22 -34.00
N GLU A 260 -11.63 27.89 -34.10
CA GLU A 260 -11.27 27.15 -35.31
C GLU A 260 -12.53 26.84 -36.13
N ASP A 261 -12.57 27.38 -37.35
CA ASP A 261 -13.73 27.26 -38.24
C ASP A 261 -13.59 26.12 -39.27
N ASP A 262 -12.41 25.49 -39.37
CA ASP A 262 -12.18 24.39 -40.30
C ASP A 262 -12.97 23.14 -39.90
N GLU A 263 -14.06 22.87 -40.61
CA GLU A 263 -14.91 21.69 -40.39
C GLU A 263 -14.13 20.38 -40.52
N GLY A 264 -13.13 20.31 -41.41
CA GLY A 264 -12.27 19.14 -41.57
C GLY A 264 -11.45 18.86 -40.31
N PHE A 265 -10.83 19.90 -39.76
CA PHE A 265 -10.12 19.81 -38.49
C PHE A 265 -11.06 19.45 -37.32
N LEU A 266 -12.22 20.08 -37.23
CA LEU A 266 -13.20 19.77 -36.17
C LEU A 266 -13.72 18.33 -36.26
N ALA A 267 -13.99 17.82 -37.47
CA ALA A 267 -14.35 16.42 -37.70
C ALA A 267 -13.21 15.48 -37.28
N PHE A 268 -11.96 15.81 -37.64
CA PHE A 268 -10.78 15.08 -37.19
C PHE A 268 -10.67 15.06 -35.66
N CYS A 269 -10.85 16.19 -34.99
CA CYS A 269 -10.80 16.26 -33.53
C CYS A 269 -11.88 15.40 -32.86
N ARG A 270 -13.11 15.39 -33.39
CA ARG A 270 -14.20 14.54 -32.88
C ARG A 270 -13.86 13.05 -32.96
N ALA A 271 -13.24 12.62 -34.06
CA ALA A 271 -12.91 11.22 -34.29
C ALA A 271 -11.63 10.78 -33.55
N HIS A 272 -10.55 11.56 -33.68
CA HIS A 272 -9.19 11.12 -33.37
C HIS A 272 -8.51 11.86 -32.21
N ALA A 273 -9.08 12.98 -31.73
CA ALA A 273 -8.51 13.73 -30.61
C ALA A 273 -9.34 13.59 -29.33
N ARG A 274 -8.71 13.85 -28.20
CA ARG A 274 -9.34 13.96 -26.88
C ARG A 274 -8.87 15.21 -26.18
N ARG A 275 -9.71 15.78 -25.32
CA ARG A 275 -9.34 16.85 -24.41
C ARG A 275 -8.88 16.24 -23.10
N CYS A 276 -7.80 16.75 -22.54
CA CYS A 276 -7.45 16.42 -21.17
C CYS A 276 -8.56 16.93 -20.23
N PRO A 277 -9.16 16.09 -19.36
CA PRO A 277 -10.20 16.55 -18.44
C PRO A 277 -9.72 17.59 -17.41
N THR A 278 -8.41 17.66 -17.16
CA THR A 278 -7.82 18.58 -16.18
C THR A 278 -7.51 19.95 -16.79
N CYS A 279 -6.77 20.02 -17.90
CA CYS A 279 -6.34 21.29 -18.49
C CYS A 279 -6.99 21.63 -19.83
N GLY A 280 -7.84 20.76 -20.38
CA GLY A 280 -8.54 21.01 -21.64
C GLY A 280 -7.69 20.92 -22.92
N VAL A 281 -6.37 20.68 -22.84
CA VAL A 281 -5.48 20.56 -24.01
C VAL A 281 -5.92 19.41 -24.92
N LEU A 282 -5.84 19.62 -26.23
CA LEU A 282 -6.11 18.60 -27.23
C LEU A 282 -4.91 17.65 -27.35
N ILE A 283 -5.21 16.36 -27.26
CA ILE A 283 -4.25 15.27 -27.35
C ILE A 283 -4.72 14.37 -28.48
N TRP A 284 -3.82 14.10 -29.42
CA TRP A 284 -4.02 13.12 -30.48
C TRP A 284 -3.16 11.88 -30.21
N ARG A 285 -3.62 10.72 -30.66
CA ARG A 285 -2.83 9.48 -30.67
C ARG A 285 -3.12 8.69 -31.94
N SER A 286 -2.12 8.02 -32.48
CA SER A 286 -2.28 7.12 -33.64
C SER A 286 -2.68 5.70 -33.24
N SER A 287 -2.18 5.19 -32.11
CA SER A 287 -2.52 3.90 -31.50
C SER A 287 -2.03 3.84 -30.04
N GLY A 288 -2.34 2.78 -29.29
CA GLY A 288 -1.73 2.51 -27.98
C GLY A 288 -2.71 2.33 -26.82
N CYS A 289 -2.17 2.43 -25.60
CA CYS A 289 -2.91 2.19 -24.34
C CYS A 289 -4.05 3.18 -24.14
N VAL A 290 -5.17 2.71 -23.60
CA VAL A 290 -6.35 3.53 -23.24
C VAL A 290 -6.04 4.48 -22.07
N SER A 291 -5.09 4.14 -21.20
CA SER A 291 -4.64 5.02 -20.12
C SER A 291 -3.62 6.04 -20.64
N MET A 292 -3.96 7.32 -20.56
CA MET A 292 -3.15 8.43 -21.05
C MET A 292 -2.71 9.34 -19.90
N ARG A 293 -1.52 9.93 -20.03
CA ARG A 293 -1.01 10.98 -19.14
C ARG A 293 -0.78 12.24 -19.96
N CYS A 294 -1.41 13.33 -19.55
CA CYS A 294 -1.26 14.66 -20.15
C CYS A 294 0.05 15.31 -19.69
N VAL A 295 0.53 16.31 -20.44
CA VAL A 295 1.67 17.17 -20.08
C VAL A 295 1.43 17.93 -18.76
N CYS A 296 0.17 18.22 -18.42
CA CYS A 296 -0.16 18.81 -17.12
C CYS A 296 -0.04 17.83 -15.94
N GLY A 297 0.28 16.56 -16.19
CA GLY A 297 0.34 15.49 -15.19
C GLY A 297 -0.97 14.72 -14.98
N GLY A 298 -2.10 15.25 -15.46
CA GLY A 298 -3.41 14.60 -15.35
C GLY A 298 -3.45 13.25 -16.09
N THR A 299 -3.94 12.21 -15.42
CA THR A 299 -4.16 10.89 -16.01
C THR A 299 -5.63 10.65 -16.31
N PHE A 300 -5.94 10.11 -17.48
CA PHE A 300 -7.33 9.83 -17.87
C PHE A 300 -7.42 8.64 -18.82
N ASN A 301 -8.61 8.05 -18.89
CA ASN A 301 -8.94 7.01 -19.86
C ASN A 301 -9.40 7.66 -21.17
N TRP A 302 -8.81 7.28 -22.30
CA TRP A 302 -9.07 7.85 -23.63
C TRP A 302 -10.53 7.71 -24.09
N ASP A 303 -11.21 6.65 -23.68
CA ASP A 303 -12.60 6.37 -24.09
C ASP A 303 -13.63 7.01 -23.14
N SER A 304 -13.17 7.61 -22.04
CA SER A 304 -14.06 8.32 -21.11
C SER A 304 -14.78 9.47 -21.78
N SER A 305 -16.07 9.63 -21.46
CA SER A 305 -16.91 10.71 -22.02
C SER A 305 -16.40 12.11 -21.66
N GLY A 306 -15.73 12.25 -20.51
CA GLY A 306 -15.10 13.50 -20.08
C GLY A 306 -13.88 13.91 -20.91
N ALA A 307 -13.23 12.97 -21.58
CA ALA A 307 -12.10 13.25 -22.46
C ALA A 307 -12.53 13.52 -23.92
N ARG A 308 -13.78 13.29 -24.28
CA ARG A 308 -14.26 13.54 -25.66
C ARG A 308 -14.34 15.03 -25.93
N VAL A 309 -13.97 15.42 -27.14
CA VAL A 309 -14.08 16.80 -27.60
C VAL A 309 -15.57 17.14 -27.74
N LYS A 310 -16.11 17.89 -26.77
CA LYS A 310 -17.42 18.53 -26.90
C LYS A 310 -17.18 19.85 -27.63
N LEU A 311 -17.53 19.88 -28.91
CA LEU A 311 -17.78 21.14 -29.58
C LEU A 311 -19.21 21.47 -29.20
N ASP A 312 -19.36 22.39 -28.25
CA ASP A 312 -20.68 22.92 -27.95
C ASP A 312 -21.24 23.39 -29.29
N ALA A 313 -22.37 22.79 -29.70
CA ALA A 313 -23.00 23.12 -30.97
C ALA A 313 -23.17 24.63 -30.98
N SER A 314 -22.48 25.28 -31.93
CA SER A 314 -22.37 26.72 -32.19
C SER A 314 -23.16 27.59 -31.20
N PRO A 315 -22.52 28.50 -30.43
CA PRO A 315 -23.28 29.46 -29.64
C PRO A 315 -24.31 30.09 -30.58
N ARG A 316 -25.60 29.83 -30.32
CA ARG A 316 -26.72 30.44 -31.06
C ARG A 316 -26.34 31.88 -31.29
N ALA A 317 -26.39 32.31 -32.55
CA ALA A 317 -26.09 33.67 -32.98
C ALA A 317 -26.56 34.67 -31.89
N PRO A 318 -25.72 35.62 -31.47
CA PRO A 318 -26.07 36.55 -30.40
C PRO A 318 -27.43 37.15 -30.75
N SER A 319 -28.45 36.83 -29.96
CA SER A 319 -29.74 37.51 -30.05
C SER A 319 -29.42 38.98 -29.79
N SER A 320 -29.57 39.81 -30.82
CA SER A 320 -29.44 41.26 -30.78
C SER A 320 -30.06 41.82 -29.49
N GLY A 321 -29.20 42.13 -28.52
CA GLY A 321 -29.52 42.79 -27.25
C GLY A 321 -28.82 44.14 -27.21
N PRO A 322 -29.37 45.12 -26.46
CA PRO A 322 -29.30 46.53 -26.79
C PRO A 322 -27.91 47.15 -26.60
N ASP A 323 -27.66 48.16 -27.44
CA ASP A 323 -26.43 48.92 -27.58
C ASP A 323 -25.77 49.32 -26.26
N CYS A 324 -24.48 49.02 -26.15
CA CYS A 324 -23.61 49.61 -25.14
C CYS A 324 -23.26 51.04 -25.58
N PRO A 325 -23.43 52.07 -24.73
CA PRO A 325 -23.10 53.45 -25.11
C PRO A 325 -21.58 53.62 -25.26
N PRO A 326 -21.14 54.51 -26.16
CA PRO A 326 -19.71 54.72 -26.42
C PRO A 326 -19.03 55.37 -25.22
N ALA A 327 -17.80 54.93 -24.94
CA ALA A 327 -16.93 55.55 -23.95
C ALA A 327 -16.45 56.92 -24.45
N GLU A 328 -16.80 57.97 -23.70
CA GLU A 328 -16.27 59.33 -23.88
C GLU A 328 -14.77 59.38 -23.50
N ARG A 329 -14.03 60.16 -24.28
CA ARG A 329 -12.58 60.40 -24.14
C ARG A 329 -12.31 61.60 -23.24
#